data_AF-A0AAE0DDX7-F1
#
_entry.id   AF-A0AAE0DDX7-F1
#
_cell.length_a   1.000
_cell.length_b   1.000
_cell.length_c   1.000
_cell.angle_alpha   90.00
_cell.angle_beta   90.00
_cell.angle_gamma   90.00
#
_symmetry.space_group_name_H-M   'P 1'
#
loop_
_entity.id
_entity.type
_entity.pdbx_description
1 polymer ?
#
loop_
_entity_poly.entity_id
_entity_poly.type
_entity_poly.pdbx_seq_one_letter_code
_entity_poly.pdbx_strand_id
1 'polypeptide(L)'
;MVAINTSGSSPKGKGLTVKDLLLGTIALCGTVAGAGMNTGNTQRGGVMSVNDFTNGELDLKDFIANQVIAGNRKVPAEFAGVDLNFTHHIEPANNKSVDKVDWNNPPMWAIRPEDRPAFLAGGPSALSLPNPKGNHEGDFPPPCEDNQSHKLYYTYYEIDCPAKLHTDGKRIATSSTGTCEKWNELDDHLECASFCQATTTFEWAEERPFPHSDCHYPIACGITESDSTSYSWGISLKPKLAWIKALKFGISGGYHQSQSTSSGRKFDIELTEEKKCGYFTWVPIKKTVCGVLSESKPGLKTKWVMTDDGFLEVGYCDASEGPGGKDSDEAVTDGNYCTSMPWYIQTPAKKMVPDGTVLFIYTDCNDRSPLPMEQQDPIYAKSGVALHSLTVRALHDSWIKNFCRFEKNIPWFDPVTGKKDKYKTLYMLGTGFSDNQIGGENGQGIIDKITACANGDIKEVAFGWIDFGHPDDDNELRGAYWSLRARMPKTMDGGCVGDALMSIGGNTVDRCGDGS
;
A
#
# COMPACT_ATOMS: atom_id res chain seq x y z
N MET A 1 19.31 -35.80 -52.71
CA MET A 1 20.18 -36.41 -53.74
C MET A 1 21.57 -35.83 -53.55
N VAL A 2 22.58 -36.71 -53.35
CA VAL A 2 24.05 -36.44 -53.33
C VAL A 2 24.52 -35.46 -52.23
N ALA A 3 25.08 -35.82 -51.07
CA ALA A 3 26.14 -36.76 -50.65
C ALA A 3 27.59 -36.20 -50.79
N ILE A 4 28.30 -36.18 -49.64
CA ILE A 4 29.72 -36.59 -49.45
C ILE A 4 30.79 -35.56 -49.91
N ASN A 5 31.92 -35.27 -49.26
CA ASN A 5 32.65 -35.69 -48.04
C ASN A 5 33.77 -34.65 -47.80
N THR A 6 34.26 -34.51 -46.56
CA THR A 6 35.70 -34.56 -46.28
C THR A 6 35.97 -35.01 -44.83
N SER A 7 36.74 -36.10 -44.75
CA SER A 7 37.60 -36.61 -43.66
C SER A 7 38.16 -35.56 -42.68
N GLY A 8 38.49 -35.86 -41.42
CA GLY A 8 38.64 -37.14 -40.72
C GLY A 8 39.47 -36.98 -39.44
N SER A 9 39.70 -38.11 -38.76
CA SER A 9 40.55 -38.36 -37.57
C SER A 9 39.89 -38.26 -36.18
N SER A 10 39.68 -39.44 -35.60
CA SER A 10 39.45 -39.74 -34.18
C SER A 10 40.79 -40.18 -33.57
N PRO A 11 41.05 -40.06 -32.25
CA PRO A 11 40.68 -41.18 -31.37
C PRO A 11 40.30 -40.85 -29.92
N LYS A 12 39.43 -41.72 -29.38
CA LYS A 12 39.42 -42.29 -28.01
C LYS A 12 39.05 -41.39 -26.82
N GLY A 13 37.75 -41.45 -26.49
CA GLY A 13 37.24 -42.16 -25.31
C GLY A 13 37.68 -41.71 -23.91
N LYS A 14 36.71 -41.19 -23.15
CA LYS A 14 36.44 -41.50 -21.73
C LYS A 14 35.08 -40.93 -21.37
N GLY A 15 34.23 -41.76 -20.75
CA GLY A 15 32.92 -41.36 -20.26
C GLY A 15 33.04 -40.38 -19.09
N LEU A 16 32.11 -39.43 -19.05
CA LEU A 16 31.92 -38.51 -17.92
C LEU A 16 30.42 -38.36 -17.64
N THR A 17 30.12 -38.46 -16.36
CA THR A 17 28.81 -38.55 -15.72
C THR A 17 28.12 -37.20 -15.61
N VAL A 18 26.79 -37.23 -15.49
CA VAL A 18 25.84 -36.10 -15.41
C VAL A 18 25.97 -35.32 -14.07
N LYS A 19 27.13 -34.71 -13.80
CA LYS A 19 27.35 -33.97 -12.55
C LYS A 19 28.06 -32.61 -12.65
N ASP A 20 28.28 -32.09 -13.86
CA ASP A 20 29.00 -30.80 -14.08
C ASP A 20 28.19 -29.75 -14.87
N LEU A 21 26.87 -29.65 -14.64
CA LEU A 21 26.08 -28.56 -15.23
C LEU A 21 25.16 -27.93 -14.20
N LEU A 22 25.74 -27.26 -13.20
CA LEU A 22 25.09 -26.25 -12.34
C LEU A 22 26.18 -25.62 -11.47
N LEU A 23 26.69 -24.45 -11.88
CA LEU A 23 27.26 -23.38 -11.04
C LEU A 23 27.80 -22.24 -11.92
N GLY A 24 27.39 -21.00 -11.61
CA GLY A 24 27.88 -19.74 -12.17
C GLY A 24 26.85 -19.06 -13.09
N THR A 25 26.33 -17.86 -12.82
CA THR A 25 27.09 -16.67 -12.43
C THR A 25 26.17 -15.61 -11.81
N ILE A 26 26.68 -14.94 -10.79
CA ILE A 26 26.12 -13.81 -10.02
C ILE A 26 26.56 -12.47 -10.64
N ALA A 27 25.65 -11.50 -10.60
CA ALA A 27 25.78 -10.03 -10.57
C ALA A 27 26.61 -9.25 -11.61
N LEU A 28 25.99 -8.20 -12.19
CA LEU A 28 26.53 -6.85 -12.33
C LEU A 28 25.42 -5.88 -12.80
N CYS A 29 24.85 -5.09 -11.89
CA CYS A 29 24.16 -3.85 -12.22
C CYS A 29 25.14 -2.69 -12.04
N GLY A 30 25.48 -2.03 -13.15
CA GLY A 30 26.20 -0.77 -13.17
C GLY A 30 25.32 0.32 -13.78
N THR A 31 25.22 1.44 -13.08
CA THR A 31 24.60 2.72 -13.47
C THR A 31 25.27 3.35 -14.69
N VAL A 32 24.48 3.88 -15.66
CA VAL A 32 24.89 4.99 -16.53
C VAL A 32 23.68 5.85 -16.90
N ALA A 33 23.81 7.16 -16.68
CA ALA A 33 22.93 8.21 -17.17
C ALA A 33 23.26 8.58 -18.63
N GLY A 34 22.26 8.94 -19.44
CA GLY A 34 22.49 9.50 -20.78
C GLY A 34 21.22 9.67 -21.60
N ALA A 35 20.90 10.91 -21.92
CA ALA A 35 19.76 11.34 -22.74
C ALA A 35 19.81 10.82 -24.19
N GLY A 36 18.64 10.66 -24.81
CA GLY A 36 18.51 10.45 -26.26
C GLY A 36 17.09 10.14 -26.70
N MET A 37 16.44 11.11 -27.36
CA MET A 37 15.20 10.94 -28.11
C MET A 37 15.39 9.94 -29.27
N ASN A 38 14.48 8.97 -29.44
CA ASN A 38 13.65 8.87 -30.64
C ASN A 38 12.62 7.72 -30.62
N THR A 39 11.64 7.92 -31.49
CA THR A 39 10.39 7.22 -31.79
C THR A 39 10.51 5.74 -32.15
N GLY A 40 9.50 4.94 -31.75
CA GLY A 40 9.36 3.55 -32.19
C GLY A 40 8.17 2.83 -31.54
N ASN A 41 7.10 2.70 -32.31
CA ASN A 41 5.86 2.01 -31.97
C ASN A 41 6.10 0.55 -31.51
N THR A 42 5.63 0.17 -30.32
CA THR A 42 5.40 -1.24 -29.97
C THR A 42 4.23 -1.33 -28.99
N GLN A 43 3.12 -1.89 -29.45
CA GLN A 43 1.99 -2.26 -28.60
C GLN A 43 2.47 -3.28 -27.56
N ARG A 44 2.50 -2.88 -26.29
CA ARG A 44 2.56 -3.76 -25.12
C ARG A 44 1.27 -3.55 -24.32
N GLY A 45 0.61 -4.67 -23.99
CA GLY A 45 -0.53 -4.69 -23.09
C GLY A 45 -0.15 -4.04 -21.76
N GLY A 46 -0.90 -2.99 -21.40
CA GLY A 46 -0.74 -2.31 -20.12
C GLY A 46 -1.29 -3.20 -19.01
N VAL A 47 -0.41 -3.65 -18.13
CA VAL A 47 -0.78 -3.97 -16.75
C VAL A 47 -0.92 -2.61 -16.07
N MET A 48 -2.15 -2.21 -15.75
CA MET A 48 -2.40 -0.99 -14.96
C MET A 48 -1.87 -1.24 -13.55
N SER A 49 -1.01 -0.33 -13.09
CA SER A 49 -0.54 -0.30 -11.71
C SER A 49 -1.67 0.22 -10.82
N VAL A 50 -1.82 -0.36 -9.63
CA VAL A 50 -2.78 0.06 -8.59
C VAL A 50 -2.60 1.54 -8.19
N ASN A 51 -1.47 2.17 -8.55
CA ASN A 51 -1.25 3.60 -8.37
C ASN A 51 -2.17 4.51 -9.21
N ASP A 52 -2.82 4.01 -10.25
CA ASP A 52 -3.71 4.84 -11.10
C ASP A 52 -5.13 5.01 -10.52
N PHE A 53 -5.53 4.22 -9.51
CA PHE A 53 -6.85 4.33 -8.89
C PHE A 53 -6.95 5.37 -7.77
N THR A 54 -5.82 5.84 -7.24
CA THR A 54 -5.80 6.66 -6.01
C THR A 54 -5.84 8.17 -6.25
N ASN A 55 -5.93 8.64 -7.50
CA ASN A 55 -5.84 10.07 -7.84
C ASN A 55 -7.17 10.73 -8.26
N GLY A 56 -8.33 10.11 -8.05
CA GLY A 56 -9.64 10.79 -8.22
C GLY A 56 -9.92 11.38 -9.61
N GLU A 57 -9.15 10.97 -10.65
CA GLU A 57 -9.21 11.56 -12.00
C GLU A 57 -9.84 10.61 -13.04
N LEU A 58 -10.61 9.62 -12.59
CA LEU A 58 -11.46 8.80 -13.43
C LEU A 58 -12.91 8.94 -12.95
N ASP A 59 -13.72 9.67 -13.71
CA ASP A 59 -15.18 9.62 -13.58
C ASP A 59 -15.60 8.16 -13.79
N LEU A 60 -16.39 7.61 -12.87
CA LEU A 60 -16.94 6.26 -12.97
C LEU A 60 -17.67 6.05 -14.32
N LYS A 61 -18.18 7.13 -14.93
CA LYS A 61 -18.73 7.13 -16.29
C LYS A 61 -17.71 6.81 -17.37
N ASP A 62 -16.47 7.28 -17.24
CA ASP A 62 -15.39 7.01 -18.20
C ASP A 62 -14.85 5.58 -18.04
N PHE A 63 -14.84 5.04 -16.81
CA PHE A 63 -14.54 3.63 -16.56
C PHE A 63 -15.58 2.71 -17.23
N ILE A 64 -16.88 3.01 -17.08
CA ILE A 64 -17.96 2.25 -17.72
C ILE A 64 -17.91 2.42 -19.24
N ALA A 65 -17.64 3.62 -19.76
CA ALA A 65 -17.52 3.87 -21.19
C ALA A 65 -16.35 3.09 -21.83
N ASN A 66 -15.20 2.99 -21.14
CA ASN A 66 -14.05 2.26 -21.63
C ASN A 66 -14.24 0.73 -21.60
N GLN A 67 -15.02 0.20 -20.65
CA GLN A 67 -15.42 -1.22 -20.64
C GLN A 67 -16.42 -1.56 -21.76
N VAL A 68 -17.28 -0.60 -22.16
CA VAL A 68 -18.23 -0.78 -23.27
C VAL A 68 -17.54 -0.73 -24.65
N ILE A 69 -16.44 0.02 -24.79
CA ILE A 69 -15.69 0.11 -26.06
C ILE A 69 -14.79 -1.12 -26.28
N ALA A 70 -14.40 -1.85 -25.21
CA ALA A 70 -13.50 -3.00 -25.30
C ALA A 70 -14.19 -4.36 -25.53
N GLY A 71 -15.52 -4.45 -25.56
CA GLY A 71 -16.19 -5.71 -25.93
C GLY A 71 -17.69 -5.74 -25.68
N ASN A 72 -18.43 -6.30 -26.63
CA ASN A 72 -19.89 -6.48 -26.64
C ASN A 72 -20.45 -7.13 -25.35
N ARG A 73 -20.78 -6.34 -24.32
CA ARG A 73 -21.67 -6.73 -23.23
C ARG A 73 -22.77 -5.70 -23.06
N LYS A 74 -24.03 -6.15 -23.10
CA LYS A 74 -25.19 -5.34 -22.71
C LYS A 74 -25.18 -5.17 -21.19
N VAL A 75 -25.29 -3.92 -20.74
CA VAL A 75 -25.56 -3.60 -19.34
C VAL A 75 -26.91 -4.23 -18.94
N PRO A 76 -27.01 -4.99 -17.83
CA PRO A 76 -28.29 -5.49 -17.33
C PRO A 76 -29.26 -4.34 -17.08
N ALA A 77 -30.54 -4.53 -17.45
CA ALA A 77 -31.59 -3.50 -17.38
C ALA A 77 -31.86 -2.94 -15.96
N GLU A 78 -31.32 -3.60 -14.94
CA GLU A 78 -31.41 -3.24 -13.52
C GLU A 78 -30.49 -2.07 -13.09
N PHE A 79 -29.61 -1.57 -13.98
CA PHE A 79 -28.80 -0.36 -13.73
C PHE A 79 -29.29 0.89 -14.49
N ALA A 80 -30.34 0.77 -15.32
CA ALA A 80 -30.91 1.89 -16.07
C ALA A 80 -31.91 2.67 -15.20
N GLY A 81 -31.39 3.49 -14.28
CA GLY A 81 -32.24 4.35 -13.46
C GLY A 81 -31.62 4.90 -12.17
N VAL A 82 -30.36 4.60 -11.87
CA VAL A 82 -29.69 5.17 -10.70
C VAL A 82 -29.33 6.63 -10.99
N ASP A 83 -30.07 7.54 -10.37
CA ASP A 83 -29.80 8.98 -10.39
C ASP A 83 -28.52 9.23 -9.58
N LEU A 84 -27.38 9.38 -10.27
CA LEU A 84 -26.05 9.62 -9.67
C LEU A 84 -25.87 11.09 -9.28
N ASN A 85 -26.81 11.63 -8.52
CA ASN A 85 -26.66 12.93 -7.90
C ASN A 85 -25.97 12.75 -6.53
N PHE A 86 -24.65 12.56 -6.55
CA PHE A 86 -23.82 12.50 -5.34
C PHE A 86 -23.67 13.91 -4.73
N THR A 87 -24.74 14.39 -4.10
CA THR A 87 -24.65 15.34 -2.99
C THR A 87 -25.05 14.58 -1.72
N HIS A 88 -24.25 13.57 -1.36
CA HIS A 88 -24.36 12.97 -0.04
C HIS A 88 -23.66 13.87 0.97
N HIS A 89 -24.48 14.61 1.71
CA HIS A 89 -24.19 14.98 3.09
C HIS A 89 -23.77 13.72 3.84
N ILE A 90 -22.45 13.54 4.01
CA ILE A 90 -21.92 12.81 5.15
C ILE A 90 -22.23 13.73 6.33
N GLU A 91 -23.28 13.43 7.08
CA GLU A 91 -23.41 13.97 8.42
C GLU A 91 -22.14 13.56 9.17
N PRO A 92 -21.32 14.51 9.65
CA PRO A 92 -20.21 14.15 10.52
C PRO A 92 -20.84 13.47 11.75
N ALA A 93 -20.51 12.21 11.97
CA ALA A 93 -20.77 11.55 13.25
C ALA A 93 -20.33 12.52 14.34
N ASN A 94 -21.31 12.99 15.12
CA ASN A 94 -21.16 14.07 16.10
C ASN A 94 -19.79 14.05 16.75
N ASN A 95 -18.92 14.94 16.26
CA ASN A 95 -17.57 15.15 16.76
C ASN A 95 -17.72 15.87 18.11
N LYS A 96 -18.20 15.15 19.13
CA LYS A 96 -18.08 15.58 20.52
C LYS A 96 -16.59 15.70 20.75
N SER A 97 -16.12 16.95 20.78
CA SER A 97 -14.81 17.41 21.24
C SER A 97 -13.95 16.26 21.79
N VAL A 98 -12.98 15.81 20.98
CA VAL A 98 -11.90 14.91 21.41
C VAL A 98 -11.04 15.56 22.52
N ASP A 99 -11.34 16.81 22.87
CA ASP A 99 -10.66 17.72 23.81
C ASP A 99 -10.55 17.25 25.28
N LYS A 100 -11.00 16.04 25.64
CA LYS A 100 -10.83 15.50 27.00
C LYS A 100 -10.46 14.03 27.02
N VAL A 101 -9.46 13.63 26.23
CA VAL A 101 -8.76 12.37 26.49
C VAL A 101 -7.97 12.53 27.80
N ASP A 102 -8.32 11.73 28.81
CA ASP A 102 -7.51 11.62 30.03
C ASP A 102 -6.25 10.82 29.72
N TRP A 103 -5.12 11.50 29.59
CA TRP A 103 -3.84 10.85 29.28
C TRP A 103 -3.23 10.10 30.47
N ASN A 104 -3.79 10.25 31.67
CA ASN A 104 -3.48 9.38 32.81
C ASN A 104 -4.33 8.09 32.77
N ASN A 105 -5.27 7.98 31.84
CA ASN A 105 -5.99 6.75 31.56
C ASN A 105 -6.41 6.73 30.08
N PRO A 106 -5.43 6.67 29.16
CA PRO A 106 -5.71 6.82 27.74
C PRO A 106 -6.65 5.71 27.27
N PRO A 107 -7.63 6.03 26.41
CA PRO A 107 -8.51 5.03 25.86
C PRO A 107 -7.73 4.03 25.00
N MET A 108 -8.18 2.78 24.94
CA MET A 108 -7.46 1.68 24.26
C MET A 108 -7.08 1.97 22.80
N TRP A 109 -7.87 2.78 22.10
CA TRP A 109 -7.59 3.17 20.71
C TRP A 109 -6.38 4.11 20.57
N ALA A 110 -6.00 4.81 21.64
CA ALA A 110 -4.83 5.69 21.66
C ALA A 110 -3.55 4.92 22.00
N ILE A 111 -3.67 3.65 22.39
CA ILE A 111 -2.58 2.77 22.79
C ILE A 111 -2.34 1.77 21.66
N ARG A 112 -1.07 1.63 21.28
CA ARG A 112 -0.67 0.66 20.26
C ARG A 112 -1.03 -0.75 20.72
N PRO A 113 -1.60 -1.60 19.84
CA PRO A 113 -1.91 -3.00 20.12
C PRO A 113 -0.83 -3.75 20.89
N GLU A 114 0.45 -3.60 20.50
CA GLU A 114 1.58 -4.27 21.16
C GLU A 114 1.85 -3.79 22.60
N ASP A 115 1.46 -2.55 22.94
CA ASP A 115 1.70 -1.96 24.24
C ASP A 115 0.53 -2.17 25.21
N ARG A 116 -0.64 -2.57 24.70
CA ARG A 116 -1.86 -2.80 25.48
C ARG A 116 -1.70 -3.84 26.59
N PRO A 117 -1.04 -5.00 26.41
CA PRO A 117 -0.87 -5.97 27.48
C PRO A 117 -0.11 -5.37 28.67
N ALA A 118 0.96 -4.60 28.41
CA ALA A 118 1.73 -3.92 29.45
C ALA A 118 0.87 -2.84 30.14
N PHE A 119 0.13 -2.04 29.37
CA PHE A 119 -0.78 -1.04 29.91
C PHE A 119 -1.89 -1.65 30.79
N LEU A 120 -2.52 -2.74 30.35
CA LEU A 120 -3.56 -3.41 31.13
C LEU A 120 -3.00 -4.04 32.41
N ALA A 121 -1.74 -4.49 32.40
CA ALA A 121 -1.09 -5.09 33.55
C ALA A 121 -0.58 -4.07 34.59
N GLY A 122 -0.13 -2.89 34.17
CA GLY A 122 0.53 -1.92 35.06
C GLY A 122 0.10 -0.46 34.90
N GLY A 123 -0.97 -0.19 34.15
CA GLY A 123 -1.49 1.14 33.90
C GLY A 123 -0.57 2.01 33.02
N PRO A 124 -0.80 3.34 32.99
CA PRO A 124 -0.02 4.28 32.18
C PRO A 124 1.48 4.24 32.48
N SER A 125 1.86 3.92 33.72
CA SER A 125 3.26 3.81 34.16
C SER A 125 4.01 2.63 33.53
N ALA A 126 3.28 1.63 33.02
CA ALA A 126 3.85 0.47 32.33
C ALA A 126 4.02 0.68 30.82
N LEU A 127 3.32 1.66 30.25
CA LEU A 127 3.69 2.18 28.94
C LEU A 127 5.04 2.86 29.13
N SER A 128 6.09 2.17 28.71
CA SER A 128 7.42 2.75 28.57
C SER A 128 7.36 3.74 27.41
N LEU A 129 6.60 4.84 27.55
CA LEU A 129 6.90 6.04 26.79
C LEU A 129 8.40 6.24 27.02
N PRO A 130 9.22 6.32 25.96
CA PRO A 130 10.66 6.40 26.10
C PRO A 130 10.92 7.47 27.15
N ASN A 131 11.39 7.02 28.32
CA ASN A 131 11.58 7.87 29.47
C ASN A 131 12.46 9.00 28.94
N PRO A 132 11.95 10.24 28.85
CA PRO A 132 12.68 11.31 28.21
C PRO A 132 13.99 11.36 28.96
N LYS A 133 15.08 11.01 28.25
CA LYS A 133 16.37 10.81 28.88
C LYS A 133 16.61 12.03 29.75
N GLY A 134 16.62 11.78 31.06
CA GLY A 134 16.60 12.84 32.04
C GLY A 134 17.68 13.85 31.71
N ASN A 135 17.32 15.12 31.80
CA ASN A 135 18.04 16.15 32.52
C ASN A 135 17.04 17.29 32.76
N HIS A 136 16.72 17.54 34.03
CA HIS A 136 15.86 18.61 34.55
C HIS A 136 14.34 18.47 34.37
N GLU A 137 13.66 18.55 35.51
CA GLU A 137 12.23 18.76 35.66
C GLU A 137 11.91 20.14 35.04
N GLY A 138 11.63 20.16 33.73
CA GLY A 138 11.43 21.40 32.95
C GLY A 138 11.87 21.33 31.48
N ASP A 139 12.78 20.41 31.11
CA ASP A 139 13.29 20.26 29.74
C ASP A 139 12.83 18.93 29.12
N PHE A 140 11.51 18.79 28.90
CA PHE A 140 11.05 17.79 27.95
C PHE A 140 11.34 18.34 26.54
N PRO A 141 12.12 17.63 25.69
CA PRO A 141 12.31 18.10 24.33
C PRO A 141 10.95 18.14 23.62
N PRO A 142 10.75 18.99 22.60
CA PRO A 142 9.43 19.18 22.00
C PRO A 142 8.86 17.88 21.43
N PRO A 143 7.55 17.55 21.63
CA PRO A 143 6.89 16.37 21.06
C PRO A 143 6.91 16.31 19.53
N CYS A 144 7.27 17.40 18.86
CA CYS A 144 7.38 17.50 17.41
C CYS A 144 8.78 17.23 16.84
N GLU A 145 9.79 17.02 17.70
CA GLU A 145 11.14 16.61 17.29
C GLU A 145 11.24 15.08 17.17
N ASP A 146 12.17 14.62 16.32
CA ASP A 146 12.40 13.19 16.10
C ASP A 146 12.59 12.45 17.43
N ASN A 147 11.99 11.26 17.54
CA ASN A 147 12.15 10.28 18.65
C ASN A 147 11.21 10.43 19.83
N GLN A 148 10.10 11.14 19.68
CA GLN A 148 9.16 11.34 20.77
C GLN A 148 7.81 10.65 20.57
N SER A 149 7.28 10.18 21.70
CA SER A 149 5.88 9.80 21.80
C SER A 149 5.01 11.04 21.78
N HIS A 150 4.07 11.10 20.84
CA HIS A 150 3.08 12.16 20.73
C HIS A 150 1.71 11.65 21.21
N LYS A 151 0.85 12.60 21.55
CA LYS A 151 -0.56 12.37 21.85
C LYS A 151 -1.34 12.48 20.56
N LEU A 152 -1.99 11.38 20.19
CA LEU A 152 -2.88 11.36 19.02
C LEU A 152 -4.12 12.22 19.27
N TYR A 153 -4.58 12.90 18.23
CA TYR A 153 -5.70 13.84 18.19
C TYR A 153 -5.56 15.00 19.18
N TYR A 154 -4.34 15.35 19.55
CA TYR A 154 -4.02 16.57 20.30
C TYR A 154 -3.42 17.61 19.37
N THR A 155 -3.87 18.87 19.50
CA THR A 155 -3.29 19.99 18.77
C THR A 155 -2.18 20.62 19.59
N TYR A 156 -0.97 20.45 19.10
CA TYR A 156 0.21 21.10 19.62
C TYR A 156 0.36 22.47 19.00
N TYR A 157 0.64 23.47 19.82
CA TYR A 157 0.90 24.84 19.37
C TYR A 157 2.41 25.13 19.41
N GLU A 158 2.80 26.33 18.99
CA GLU A 158 4.19 26.77 18.99
C GLU A 158 4.91 26.63 20.34
N ILE A 159 4.20 26.74 21.46
CA ILE A 159 4.77 26.52 22.80
C ILE A 159 5.21 25.07 23.03
N ASP A 160 4.47 24.12 22.47
CA ASP A 160 4.77 22.69 22.57
C ASP A 160 5.73 22.26 21.46
N CYS A 161 5.59 22.85 20.28
CA CYS A 161 6.34 22.53 19.07
C CYS A 161 6.94 23.80 18.48
N PRO A 162 8.10 24.25 19.02
CA PRO A 162 8.73 25.50 18.63
C PRO A 162 8.96 25.56 17.13
N ALA A 163 8.36 26.56 16.49
CA ALA A 163 8.56 26.83 15.08
C ALA A 163 10.03 27.21 14.82
N LYS A 164 10.57 26.81 13.67
CA LYS A 164 11.92 27.22 13.26
C LYS A 164 11.96 28.62 12.65
N LEU A 165 10.81 29.08 12.17
CA LEU A 165 10.59 30.40 11.60
C LEU A 165 9.33 31.02 12.18
N HIS A 166 9.33 32.34 12.35
CA HIS A 166 8.22 33.12 12.92
C HIS A 166 7.70 34.19 11.95
N THR A 167 6.45 34.59 12.14
CA THR A 167 5.82 35.67 11.35
C THR A 167 6.17 37.06 11.93
N ASP A 168 6.65 37.98 11.09
CA ASP A 168 6.91 39.42 11.37
C ASP A 168 7.33 39.78 12.82
N GLY A 169 8.30 39.05 13.39
CA GLY A 169 8.85 39.32 14.72
C GLY A 169 7.91 39.05 15.90
N LYS A 170 6.75 38.43 15.68
CA LYS A 170 5.84 37.96 16.74
C LYS A 170 6.01 36.44 16.93
N ARG A 171 6.27 36.03 18.17
CA ARG A 171 6.47 34.63 18.62
C ARG A 171 5.23 33.72 18.53
N ILE A 172 4.15 34.15 17.90
CA ILE A 172 2.95 33.33 17.75
C ILE A 172 2.43 33.54 16.34
N ALA A 173 2.63 32.56 15.48
CA ALA A 173 1.96 32.51 14.18
C ALA A 173 0.46 32.28 14.40
N THR A 174 -0.31 33.35 14.64
CA THR A 174 -1.78 33.25 14.68
C THR A 174 -2.31 33.21 13.24
N SER A 175 -2.42 31.99 12.70
CA SER A 175 -3.27 31.45 11.60
C SER A 175 -3.96 32.36 10.56
N SER A 176 -3.46 33.56 10.21
CA SER A 176 -4.00 34.30 9.04
C SER A 176 -3.26 35.57 8.65
N THR A 177 -2.43 36.15 9.52
CA THR A 177 -1.83 37.48 9.24
C THR A 177 -0.34 37.50 9.50
N GLY A 178 0.40 38.11 8.58
CA GLY A 178 1.84 38.33 8.68
C GLY A 178 2.62 37.53 7.65
N THR A 179 3.83 37.95 7.39
CA THR A 179 4.75 37.31 6.46
C THR A 179 5.72 36.44 7.24
N CYS A 180 5.93 35.21 6.79
CA CYS A 180 6.91 34.32 7.40
C CYS A 180 8.31 34.90 7.19
N GLU A 181 9.12 35.00 8.25
CA GLU A 181 10.48 35.52 8.10
C GLU A 181 11.30 34.73 7.07
N LYS A 182 12.32 35.38 6.50
CA LYS A 182 13.22 34.81 5.48
C LYS A 182 12.55 34.35 4.17
N TRP A 183 11.32 34.73 3.92
CA TRP A 183 10.61 34.43 2.67
C TRP A 183 11.31 34.96 1.42
N ASN A 184 12.10 36.03 1.56
CA ASN A 184 12.87 36.69 0.51
C ASN A 184 14.37 36.36 0.57
N GLU A 185 14.79 35.42 1.40
CA GLU A 185 16.17 34.96 1.45
C GLU A 185 16.41 33.88 0.40
N LEU A 186 17.60 33.92 -0.20
CA LEU A 186 18.12 32.87 -1.06
C LEU A 186 19.28 32.19 -0.34
N ASP A 187 18.99 31.07 0.30
CA ASP A 187 19.99 30.19 0.89
C ASP A 187 19.78 28.73 0.45
N ASP A 188 20.67 27.83 0.86
CA ASP A 188 20.60 26.42 0.46
C ASP A 188 19.30 25.71 0.93
N HIS A 189 18.62 26.29 1.91
CA HIS A 189 17.43 25.76 2.57
C HIS A 189 16.14 26.48 2.16
N LEU A 190 16.23 27.70 1.62
CA LEU A 190 15.11 28.60 1.30
C LEU A 190 15.31 29.18 -0.11
N GLU A 191 14.41 28.84 -1.05
CA GLU A 191 14.42 29.36 -2.43
C GLU A 191 13.33 30.43 -2.59
N CYS A 192 13.46 31.55 -1.90
CA CYS A 192 12.47 32.63 -1.95
C CYS A 192 11.07 32.19 -1.47
N ALA A 193 11.05 31.23 -0.55
CA ALA A 193 9.85 30.81 0.15
C ALA A 193 10.21 30.30 1.55
N SER A 194 9.34 30.57 2.52
CA SER A 194 9.49 30.14 3.91
C SER A 194 8.15 29.69 4.50
N PHE A 195 8.23 28.78 5.49
CA PHE A 195 7.06 28.26 6.19
C PHE A 195 7.21 28.46 7.70
N CYS A 196 6.21 29.09 8.30
CA CYS A 196 6.14 29.37 9.72
C CYS A 196 5.05 28.49 10.33
N GLN A 197 5.49 27.44 11.03
CA GLN A 197 4.61 26.49 11.70
C GLN A 197 3.80 27.17 12.81
N ALA A 198 2.49 26.92 12.84
CA ALA A 198 1.60 27.41 13.90
C ALA A 198 1.08 26.27 14.77
N THR A 199 0.58 25.21 14.14
CA THR A 199 -0.02 24.06 14.83
C THR A 199 0.45 22.75 14.24
N THR A 200 0.62 21.74 15.08
CA THR A 200 0.89 20.36 14.69
C THR A 200 -0.12 19.43 15.32
N THR A 201 -0.69 18.52 14.54
CA THR A 201 -1.54 17.43 15.03
C THR A 201 -0.97 16.09 14.59
N PHE A 202 -1.19 15.07 15.41
CA PHE A 202 -0.86 13.69 15.08
C PHE A 202 -2.15 12.87 15.14
N GLU A 203 -2.42 12.04 14.14
CA GLU A 203 -3.61 11.21 14.11
C GLU A 203 -3.36 9.92 13.35
N TRP A 204 -4.23 8.93 13.53
CA TRP A 204 -4.18 7.75 12.68
C TRP A 204 -4.52 8.13 11.23
N ALA A 205 -3.77 7.57 10.30
CA ALA A 205 -4.00 7.68 8.87
C ALA A 205 -4.94 6.56 8.39
N GLU A 206 -5.34 6.64 7.12
CA GLU A 206 -5.99 5.54 6.43
C GLU A 206 -5.10 4.30 6.44
N GLU A 207 -5.72 3.15 6.69
CA GLU A 207 -5.04 1.87 6.71
C GLU A 207 -4.36 1.54 5.36
N ARG A 208 -3.28 0.76 5.42
CA ARG A 208 -2.54 0.25 4.26
C ARG A 208 -2.40 -1.26 4.37
N PRO A 209 -3.24 -2.01 3.65
CA PRO A 209 -3.19 -3.46 3.64
C PRO A 209 -1.80 -3.97 3.23
N PHE A 210 -1.36 -5.05 3.86
CA PHE A 210 -0.23 -5.83 3.37
C PHE A 210 -0.72 -6.67 2.19
N PRO A 211 -0.10 -6.56 1.00
CA PRO A 211 -0.49 -7.37 -0.15
C PRO A 211 -0.47 -8.86 0.17
N HIS A 212 -1.47 -9.61 -0.29
CA HIS A 212 -1.57 -11.07 -0.12
C HIS A 212 -1.55 -11.54 1.35
N SER A 213 -1.94 -10.68 2.28
CA SER A 213 -2.04 -11.03 3.70
C SER A 213 -3.42 -11.60 4.08
N ASP A 214 -4.15 -12.13 3.10
CA ASP A 214 -5.51 -12.56 3.33
C ASP A 214 -5.59 -13.88 4.07
N CYS A 215 -6.56 -13.92 4.97
CA CYS A 215 -6.78 -14.99 5.92
C CYS A 215 -8.20 -15.52 5.78
N HIS A 216 -8.34 -16.81 6.06
CA HIS A 216 -9.59 -17.53 5.90
C HIS A 216 -9.71 -18.62 6.97
N TYR A 217 -10.85 -18.69 7.65
CA TYR A 217 -11.14 -19.80 8.56
C TYR A 217 -11.36 -21.11 7.76
N PRO A 218 -10.69 -22.24 8.10
CA PRO A 218 -10.14 -22.58 9.41
C PRO A 218 -8.61 -22.54 9.48
N ILE A 219 -7.93 -21.89 8.55
CA ILE A 219 -6.46 -21.88 8.52
C ILE A 219 -5.89 -20.70 9.31
N ALA A 220 -4.80 -20.97 10.03
CA ALA A 220 -3.99 -19.92 10.61
C ALA A 220 -3.29 -19.14 9.48
N CYS A 221 -2.96 -17.89 9.74
CA CYS A 221 -2.23 -17.05 8.81
C CYS A 221 -1.39 -16.02 9.59
N GLY A 222 -0.44 -15.41 8.91
CA GLY A 222 0.40 -14.39 9.53
C GLY A 222 1.22 -13.59 8.54
N ILE A 223 1.74 -12.46 9.02
CA ILE A 223 2.74 -11.66 8.32
C ILE A 223 4.09 -11.78 9.03
N THR A 224 5.17 -11.39 8.33
CA THR A 224 6.55 -11.44 8.81
C THR A 224 7.26 -10.12 8.56
N GLU A 225 8.54 -10.06 8.92
CA GLU A 225 9.36 -8.88 8.72
C GLU A 225 9.73 -8.61 7.25
N SER A 226 9.60 -9.62 6.37
CA SER A 226 9.79 -9.46 4.93
C SER A 226 8.58 -8.83 4.23
N ASP A 227 7.39 -8.93 4.83
CA ASP A 227 6.20 -8.27 4.31
C ASP A 227 6.36 -6.76 4.43
N SER A 228 5.89 -6.04 3.42
CA SER A 228 5.93 -4.59 3.47
C SER A 228 4.75 -4.00 2.73
N THR A 229 4.33 -2.83 3.19
CA THR A 229 3.32 -2.02 2.54
C THR A 229 3.80 -0.58 2.49
N SER A 230 3.45 0.12 1.43
CA SER A 230 3.86 1.50 1.23
C SER A 230 2.64 2.43 1.23
N TYR A 231 2.72 3.50 2.01
CA TYR A 231 1.79 4.61 1.98
C TYR A 231 2.39 5.70 1.11
N SER A 232 1.65 6.12 0.07
CA SER A 232 1.94 7.35 -0.67
C SER A 232 0.90 8.41 -0.29
N TRP A 233 1.32 9.51 0.33
CA TRP A 233 0.50 10.70 0.53
C TRP A 233 0.33 11.39 -0.82
N GLY A 234 -0.91 11.52 -1.27
CA GLY A 234 -1.21 12.31 -2.46
C GLY A 234 -0.80 13.76 -2.21
N ILE A 235 0.37 14.17 -2.70
CA ILE A 235 0.65 15.59 -2.90
C ILE A 235 -0.10 15.94 -4.19
N SER A 236 -1.39 16.28 -4.06
CA SER A 236 -2.29 16.58 -5.20
C SER A 236 -1.91 17.84 -5.98
N LEU A 237 -0.73 18.42 -5.72
CA LEU A 237 -0.23 19.62 -6.36
C LEU A 237 1.23 19.35 -6.70
N LYS A 238 1.69 19.67 -7.92
CA LYS A 238 3.13 19.77 -8.20
C LYS A 238 3.67 20.91 -7.35
N PRO A 239 4.21 20.70 -6.14
CA PRO A 239 4.61 21.84 -5.32
C PRO A 239 5.81 22.44 -6.01
N LYS A 240 5.89 23.78 -6.04
CA LYS A 240 7.13 24.44 -6.45
C LYS A 240 8.26 23.89 -5.57
N LEU A 241 9.45 23.65 -6.13
CA LEU A 241 10.60 23.15 -5.37
C LEU A 241 10.88 24.01 -4.13
N ALA A 242 10.72 25.32 -4.27
CA ALA A 242 10.79 26.30 -3.20
C ALA A 242 9.87 25.98 -2.01
N TRP A 243 8.64 25.51 -2.24
CA TRP A 243 7.71 25.16 -1.17
C TRP A 243 8.14 23.91 -0.42
N ILE A 244 8.65 22.90 -1.14
CA ILE A 244 9.20 21.69 -0.51
C ILE A 244 10.37 22.06 0.39
N LYS A 245 11.26 22.95 -0.06
CA LYS A 245 12.39 23.44 0.73
C LYS A 245 11.93 24.22 1.95
N ALA A 246 10.98 25.15 1.77
CA ALA A 246 10.34 25.90 2.85
C ALA A 246 9.74 24.99 3.92
N LEU A 247 9.03 23.92 3.53
CA LEU A 247 8.45 22.95 4.48
C LEU A 247 9.52 22.10 5.18
N LYS A 248 10.53 21.61 4.43
CA LYS A 248 11.67 20.85 5.00
C LYS A 248 12.42 21.64 6.05
N PHE A 249 12.61 22.93 5.80
CA PHE A 249 13.26 23.80 6.75
C PHE A 249 12.31 24.20 7.88
N GLY A 250 11.13 24.75 7.58
CA GLY A 250 10.23 25.41 8.53
C GLY A 250 9.48 24.50 9.49
N ILE A 251 9.30 23.22 9.18
CA ILE A 251 8.61 22.25 10.06
C ILE A 251 9.58 21.69 11.12
N SER A 252 9.17 21.73 12.39
CA SER A 252 9.89 21.11 13.51
C SER A 252 9.93 19.59 13.32
N GLY A 253 11.05 18.92 13.62
CA GLY A 253 11.25 17.51 13.27
C GLY A 253 11.28 17.20 11.76
N GLY A 254 11.35 18.23 10.90
CA GLY A 254 11.53 18.07 9.46
C GLY A 254 10.27 17.69 8.68
N TYR A 255 10.39 17.72 7.35
CA TYR A 255 9.34 17.35 6.41
C TYR A 255 9.78 16.14 5.57
N HIS A 256 9.02 15.05 5.66
CA HIS A 256 9.23 13.85 4.86
C HIS A 256 8.20 13.81 3.74
N GLN A 257 8.70 13.72 2.51
CA GLN A 257 7.82 13.60 1.35
C GLN A 257 7.03 12.29 1.38
N SER A 258 6.01 12.28 0.55
CA SER A 258 4.83 11.43 0.58
C SER A 258 5.00 9.92 0.67
N GLN A 259 6.18 9.35 0.50
CA GLN A 259 6.32 7.90 0.46
C GLN A 259 6.92 7.35 1.74
N SER A 260 6.21 6.37 2.29
CA SER A 260 6.58 5.70 3.51
C SER A 260 6.36 4.21 3.37
N THR A 261 7.33 3.40 3.74
CA THR A 261 7.22 1.94 3.69
C THR A 261 7.34 1.39 5.10
N SER A 262 6.31 0.69 5.54
CA SER A 262 6.36 -0.11 6.76
C SER A 262 6.73 -1.53 6.41
N SER A 263 7.68 -2.09 7.15
CA SER A 263 7.87 -3.54 7.20
C SER A 263 6.88 -4.13 8.19
N GLY A 264 6.44 -5.36 7.92
CA GLY A 264 5.66 -6.15 8.85
C GLY A 264 6.49 -6.51 10.07
N ARG A 265 5.83 -7.08 11.06
CA ARG A 265 6.44 -7.81 12.17
C ARG A 265 5.89 -9.22 12.10
N LYS A 266 6.59 -10.19 12.68
CA LYS A 266 6.01 -11.52 12.81
C LYS A 266 4.74 -11.43 13.67
N PHE A 267 3.60 -11.69 13.03
CA PHE A 267 2.29 -11.66 13.68
C PHE A 267 1.46 -12.79 13.08
N ASP A 268 1.03 -13.71 13.93
CA ASP A 268 0.21 -14.86 13.56
C ASP A 268 -1.17 -14.70 14.21
N ILE A 269 -2.23 -15.04 13.48
CA ILE A 269 -3.59 -15.07 14.00
C ILE A 269 -4.25 -16.42 13.68
N GLU A 270 -4.92 -16.95 14.70
CA GLU A 270 -5.78 -18.12 14.55
C GLU A 270 -7.23 -17.65 14.53
N LEU A 271 -7.90 -17.86 13.40
CA LEU A 271 -9.33 -17.59 13.27
C LEU A 271 -10.08 -18.79 13.86
N THR A 272 -10.81 -18.57 14.96
CA THR A 272 -11.51 -19.65 15.70
C THR A 272 -13.01 -19.71 15.43
N GLU A 273 -13.56 -18.75 14.69
CA GLU A 273 -14.99 -18.66 14.41
C GLU A 273 -15.27 -18.85 12.92
N GLU A 274 -16.25 -19.70 12.63
CA GLU A 274 -16.73 -19.93 11.26
C GLU A 274 -17.11 -18.62 10.58
N LYS A 275 -16.86 -18.53 9.26
CA LYS A 275 -17.17 -17.37 8.40
C LYS A 275 -16.42 -16.09 8.73
N LYS A 276 -15.43 -16.12 9.62
CA LYS A 276 -14.51 -15.00 9.81
C LYS A 276 -13.29 -15.15 8.93
N CYS A 277 -13.03 -14.12 8.16
CA CYS A 277 -11.87 -13.93 7.33
C CYS A 277 -11.16 -12.64 7.77
N GLY A 278 -10.09 -12.27 7.08
CA GLY A 278 -9.52 -10.96 7.28
C GLY A 278 -8.25 -10.73 6.49
N TYR A 279 -7.56 -9.65 6.84
CA TYR A 279 -6.26 -9.30 6.28
C TYR A 279 -5.46 -8.46 7.26
N PHE A 280 -4.14 -8.44 7.07
CA PHE A 280 -3.25 -7.57 7.83
C PHE A 280 -3.12 -6.22 7.17
N THR A 281 -3.11 -5.17 7.99
CA THR A 281 -2.99 -3.79 7.54
C THR A 281 -2.06 -3.01 8.45
N TRP A 282 -1.34 -2.05 7.90
CA TRP A 282 -0.61 -1.07 8.68
C TRP A 282 -1.42 0.23 8.76
N VAL A 283 -1.64 0.73 9.98
CA VAL A 283 -2.25 2.04 10.21
C VAL A 283 -1.14 3.03 10.58
N PRO A 284 -0.73 3.91 9.65
CA PRO A 284 0.30 4.91 9.92
C PRO A 284 -0.17 5.95 10.92
N ILE A 285 0.78 6.63 11.55
CA ILE A 285 0.53 7.92 12.18
C ILE A 285 0.80 9.03 11.17
N LYS A 286 -0.20 9.87 10.94
CA LYS A 286 -0.14 11.09 10.16
C LYS A 286 0.23 12.26 11.07
N LYS A 287 1.26 13.02 10.68
CA LYS A 287 1.56 14.34 11.24
C LYS A 287 1.02 15.39 10.28
N THR A 288 0.11 16.23 10.75
CA THR A 288 -0.42 17.37 10.01
C THR A 288 0.11 18.66 10.64
N VAL A 289 0.68 19.53 9.81
CA VAL A 289 1.25 20.81 10.24
C VAL A 289 0.58 21.93 9.46
N CYS A 290 0.07 22.93 10.18
CA CYS A 290 -0.53 24.11 9.61
C CYS A 290 0.23 25.36 10.04
N GLY A 291 0.23 26.37 9.17
CA GLY A 291 0.95 27.61 9.42
C GLY A 291 0.86 28.58 8.26
N VAL A 292 1.83 29.49 8.21
CA VAL A 292 1.92 30.55 7.21
C VAL A 292 3.01 30.21 6.21
N LEU A 293 2.64 30.06 4.93
CA LEU A 293 3.58 29.88 3.82
C LEU A 293 3.72 31.20 3.08
N SER A 294 4.92 31.77 3.05
CA SER A 294 5.20 33.02 2.34
C SER A 294 6.19 32.77 1.21
N GLU A 295 5.91 33.31 0.02
CA GLU A 295 6.80 33.26 -1.14
C GLU A 295 7.02 34.64 -1.75
N SER A 296 8.21 34.85 -2.30
CA SER A 296 8.49 35.99 -3.17
C SER A 296 7.79 35.77 -4.52
N LYS A 297 7.21 36.83 -5.11
CA LYS A 297 6.74 36.80 -6.50
C LYS A 297 7.53 37.77 -7.38
N PRO A 298 8.02 37.31 -8.54
CA PRO A 298 7.74 36.02 -9.19
C PRO A 298 8.58 34.83 -8.68
N GLY A 299 9.41 35.02 -7.64
CA GLY A 299 10.20 33.97 -7.00
C GLY A 299 11.70 34.14 -7.27
N LEU A 300 12.41 33.01 -7.40
CA LEU A 300 13.83 32.98 -7.75
C LEU A 300 14.05 33.55 -9.16
N LYS A 301 14.76 34.67 -9.26
CA LYS A 301 15.30 35.23 -10.51
C LYS A 301 16.82 35.06 -10.54
N THR A 302 17.41 35.18 -11.72
CA THR A 302 18.88 35.24 -11.87
C THR A 302 19.31 36.59 -12.43
N LYS A 303 20.50 37.05 -12.04
CA LYS A 303 21.15 38.23 -12.61
C LYS A 303 22.63 37.95 -12.83
N TRP A 304 23.20 38.56 -13.85
CA TRP A 304 24.64 38.50 -14.11
C TRP A 304 25.34 39.58 -13.30
N VAL A 305 26.28 39.15 -12.44
CA VAL A 305 27.12 40.05 -11.64
C VAL A 305 28.55 39.92 -12.12
N MET A 306 29.22 41.06 -12.30
CA MET A 306 30.66 41.09 -12.57
C MET A 306 31.44 40.73 -11.32
N THR A 307 32.29 39.72 -11.43
CA THR A 307 33.26 39.28 -10.42
C THR A 307 34.67 39.42 -11.00
N ASP A 308 35.71 39.25 -10.17
CA ASP A 308 37.10 39.30 -10.62
C ASP A 308 37.44 38.21 -11.65
N ASP A 309 36.67 37.11 -11.67
CA ASP A 309 36.81 35.97 -12.60
C ASP A 309 35.86 36.05 -13.82
N GLY A 310 35.10 37.14 -13.97
CA GLY A 310 34.16 37.37 -15.08
C GLY A 310 32.69 37.49 -14.64
N PHE A 311 31.76 37.27 -15.57
CA PHE A 311 30.32 37.32 -15.28
C PHE A 311 29.85 36.03 -14.61
N LEU A 312 29.30 36.15 -13.39
CA LEU A 312 28.68 35.05 -12.66
C LEU A 312 27.16 35.25 -12.65
N GLU A 313 26.41 34.20 -13.00
CA GLU A 313 24.96 34.17 -12.83
C GLU A 313 24.65 33.88 -11.36
N VAL A 314 24.04 34.85 -10.66
CA VAL A 314 23.62 34.70 -9.26
C VAL A 314 22.11 34.72 -9.16
N GLY A 315 21.57 33.80 -8.37
CA GLY A 315 20.16 33.85 -7.99
C GLY A 315 19.88 35.02 -7.05
N TYR A 316 18.65 35.53 -7.06
CA TYR A 316 18.12 36.42 -6.03
C TYR A 316 16.60 36.26 -5.94
N CYS A 317 16.04 36.61 -4.79
CA CYS A 317 14.60 36.70 -4.61
C CYS A 317 14.13 38.09 -5.01
N ASP A 318 13.24 38.16 -5.99
CA ASP A 318 12.67 39.43 -6.40
C ASP A 318 11.50 39.81 -5.48
N ALA A 319 11.73 40.80 -4.63
CA ALA A 319 10.73 41.36 -3.71
C ALA A 319 9.97 42.56 -4.32
N SER A 320 10.31 43.00 -5.53
CA SER A 320 9.85 44.27 -6.12
C SER A 320 8.57 44.17 -6.98
N GLU A 321 8.05 42.96 -7.20
CA GLU A 321 6.90 42.68 -8.08
C GLU A 321 5.67 42.08 -7.33
N GLY A 322 5.52 42.39 -6.04
CA GLY A 322 4.28 42.11 -5.30
C GLY A 322 3.08 42.95 -5.81
N PRO A 323 1.82 42.59 -5.47
CA PRO A 323 0.63 43.28 -5.96
C PRO A 323 0.49 44.74 -5.45
N GLY A 324 1.27 45.17 -4.47
CA GLY A 324 1.49 46.56 -4.06
C GLY A 324 2.71 47.18 -4.77
N GLY A 325 2.63 48.47 -5.08
CA GLY A 325 3.61 49.18 -5.90
C GLY A 325 5.05 49.19 -5.38
N LYS A 326 5.94 49.87 -6.13
CA LYS A 326 7.41 49.92 -6.04
C LYS A 326 8.08 50.13 -4.67
N ASP A 327 7.31 50.33 -3.59
CA ASP A 327 7.81 50.58 -2.24
C ASP A 327 7.32 49.52 -1.21
N SER A 328 6.69 48.43 -1.66
CA SER A 328 6.23 47.35 -0.77
C SER A 328 6.85 46.02 -1.15
N ASP A 329 7.78 45.53 -0.32
CA ASP A 329 8.33 44.16 -0.33
C ASP A 329 7.21 43.14 -0.04
N GLU A 330 6.24 43.00 -0.93
CA GLU A 330 5.04 42.20 -0.68
C GLU A 330 5.27 40.72 -1.02
N ALA A 331 5.48 39.92 0.02
CA ALA A 331 5.35 38.48 -0.06
C ALA A 331 3.92 38.08 -0.46
N VAL A 332 3.81 37.01 -1.24
CA VAL A 332 2.54 36.30 -1.36
C VAL A 332 2.46 35.27 -0.26
N THR A 333 1.49 35.45 0.63
CA THR A 333 1.32 34.64 1.81
C THR A 333 0.01 33.85 1.76
N ASP A 334 0.12 32.55 2.02
CA ASP A 334 -0.99 31.69 2.38
C ASP A 334 -0.98 31.47 3.90
N GLY A 335 -1.86 32.18 4.60
CA GLY A 335 -1.88 32.24 6.07
C GLY A 335 -2.42 30.98 6.77
N ASN A 336 -2.97 30.02 6.02
CA ASN A 336 -3.53 28.77 6.55
C ASN A 336 -3.11 27.56 5.70
N TYR A 337 -1.83 27.53 5.32
CA TYR A 337 -1.29 26.41 4.58
C TYR A 337 -1.13 25.21 5.53
N CYS A 338 -1.80 24.11 5.21
CA CYS A 338 -1.69 22.84 5.92
C CYS A 338 -1.08 21.77 5.02
N THR A 339 -0.14 21.00 5.57
CA THR A 339 0.43 19.81 4.92
C THR A 339 0.39 18.61 5.86
N SER A 340 0.34 17.41 5.30
CA SER A 340 0.34 16.16 6.05
C SER A 340 1.44 15.22 5.55
N MET A 341 2.03 14.46 6.48
CA MET A 341 3.13 13.55 6.20
C MET A 341 3.14 12.37 7.18
N PRO A 342 3.87 11.28 6.88
CA PRO A 342 4.04 10.21 7.85
C PRO A 342 4.87 10.72 9.02
N TRP A 343 4.50 10.33 10.24
CA TRP A 343 5.38 10.51 11.39
C TRP A 343 6.47 9.44 11.37
N TYR A 344 7.71 9.82 11.66
CA TYR A 344 8.83 8.90 11.75
C TYR A 344 9.37 8.89 13.18
N ILE A 345 9.79 7.70 13.60
CA ILE A 345 10.48 7.50 14.86
C ILE A 345 11.85 6.89 14.58
N GLN A 346 12.85 7.23 15.40
CA GLN A 346 14.14 6.56 15.33
C GLN A 346 14.11 5.28 16.16
N THR A 347 14.47 4.19 15.52
CA THR A 347 14.70 2.91 16.18
C THR A 347 15.94 2.95 17.08
N PRO A 348 16.12 1.99 18.02
CA PRO A 348 17.36 1.84 18.79
C PRO A 348 18.63 1.78 17.92
N ALA A 349 18.50 1.31 16.68
CA ALA A 349 19.57 1.25 15.67
C ALA A 349 19.84 2.58 14.96
N LYS A 350 19.25 3.69 15.42
CA LYS A 350 19.35 5.05 14.83
C LYS A 350 18.76 5.19 13.42
N LYS A 351 17.99 4.22 12.94
CA LYS A 351 17.28 4.27 11.67
C LYS A 351 15.91 4.92 11.86
N MET A 352 15.57 5.91 11.04
CA MET A 352 14.22 6.47 10.95
C MET A 352 13.30 5.47 10.26
N VAL A 353 12.21 5.12 10.93
CA VAL A 353 11.15 4.26 10.39
C VAL A 353 9.81 4.95 10.59
N PRO A 354 8.84 4.74 9.69
CA PRO A 354 7.55 5.34 9.90
C PRO A 354 6.83 4.73 11.09
N ASP A 355 6.12 5.58 11.79
CA ASP A 355 5.38 5.22 12.97
C ASP A 355 3.96 4.75 12.63
N GLY A 356 3.43 3.86 13.45
CA GLY A 356 2.12 3.26 13.24
C GLY A 356 1.98 1.93 13.94
N THR A 357 0.90 1.22 13.62
CA THR A 357 0.65 -0.13 14.13
C THR A 357 0.19 -1.07 13.04
N VAL A 358 0.51 -2.35 13.16
CA VAL A 358 -0.15 -3.40 12.39
C VAL A 358 -1.45 -3.79 13.09
N LEU A 359 -2.53 -3.92 12.33
CA LEU A 359 -3.82 -4.45 12.76
C LEU A 359 -4.19 -5.66 11.91
N PHE A 360 -5.02 -6.52 12.48
CA PHE A 360 -5.78 -7.50 11.72
C PHE A 360 -7.21 -7.00 11.58
N ILE A 361 -7.69 -6.88 10.34
CA ILE A 361 -9.06 -6.44 10.04
C ILE A 361 -9.90 -7.66 9.73
N TYR A 362 -10.97 -7.87 10.50
CA TYR A 362 -11.86 -9.00 10.30
C TYR A 362 -12.86 -8.70 9.17
N THR A 363 -13.09 -9.67 8.30
CA THR A 363 -14.05 -9.59 7.20
C THR A 363 -14.99 -10.80 7.22
N ASP A 364 -16.17 -10.66 6.62
CA ASP A 364 -17.07 -11.80 6.37
C ASP A 364 -16.50 -12.63 5.20
N CYS A 365 -16.31 -13.94 5.38
CA CYS A 365 -15.78 -14.78 4.31
C CYS A 365 -16.67 -14.84 3.07
N ASN A 366 -17.98 -14.61 3.20
CA ASN A 366 -18.95 -14.70 2.10
C ASN A 366 -18.82 -13.55 1.10
N ASP A 367 -18.58 -12.33 1.56
CA ASP A 367 -18.56 -11.15 0.68
C ASP A 367 -17.31 -10.27 0.84
N ARG A 368 -16.44 -10.61 1.80
CA ARG A 368 -15.18 -9.92 2.13
C ARG A 368 -15.39 -8.48 2.60
N SER A 369 -16.60 -8.14 3.03
CA SER A 369 -16.88 -6.86 3.68
C SER A 369 -16.30 -6.85 5.11
N PRO A 370 -15.81 -5.70 5.60
CA PRO A 370 -15.40 -5.57 6.99
C PRO A 370 -16.54 -5.93 7.95
N LEU A 371 -16.22 -6.71 8.99
CA LEU A 371 -17.17 -6.98 10.07
C LEU A 371 -17.51 -5.69 10.84
N PRO A 372 -18.64 -5.66 11.58
CA PRO A 372 -19.03 -4.52 12.42
C PRO A 372 -17.90 -4.04 13.35
N MET A 373 -17.85 -2.73 13.61
CA MET A 373 -16.76 -2.08 14.35
C MET A 373 -16.56 -2.62 15.77
N GLU A 374 -17.60 -3.18 16.39
CA GLU A 374 -17.53 -3.80 17.71
C GLU A 374 -16.69 -5.09 17.73
N GLN A 375 -16.47 -5.69 16.55
CA GLN A 375 -15.63 -6.87 16.36
C GLN A 375 -14.22 -6.52 15.86
N GLN A 376 -13.93 -5.24 15.65
CA GLN A 376 -12.66 -4.76 15.14
C GLN A 376 -11.78 -4.23 16.26
N ASP A 377 -10.50 -4.00 15.95
CA ASP A 377 -9.64 -3.23 16.83
C ASP A 377 -10.20 -1.80 17.04
N PRO A 378 -10.21 -1.25 18.27
CA PRO A 378 -10.68 0.11 18.52
C PRO A 378 -10.01 1.22 17.70
N ILE A 379 -8.79 0.99 17.17
CA ILE A 379 -8.11 1.91 16.25
C ILE A 379 -8.84 1.97 14.91
N TYR A 380 -9.37 0.85 14.41
CA TYR A 380 -10.06 0.77 13.12
C TYR A 380 -11.30 1.67 13.07
N ALA A 381 -11.99 1.82 14.20
CA ALA A 381 -13.17 2.67 14.33
C ALA A 381 -12.86 4.19 14.32
N LYS A 382 -11.60 4.60 14.14
CA LYS A 382 -11.22 6.01 14.12
C LYS A 382 -11.50 6.66 12.78
N SER A 383 -11.83 7.95 12.85
CA SER A 383 -12.11 8.74 11.65
C SER A 383 -10.92 8.73 10.71
N GLY A 384 -11.17 8.39 9.45
CA GLY A 384 -10.16 8.33 8.40
C GLY A 384 -9.25 7.10 8.43
N VAL A 385 -9.45 6.13 9.34
CA VAL A 385 -8.64 4.90 9.40
C VAL A 385 -9.18 3.82 8.46
N ALA A 386 -10.45 3.44 8.62
CA ALA A 386 -11.05 2.37 7.84
C ALA A 386 -11.18 2.74 6.35
N LEU A 387 -10.76 1.85 5.46
CA LEU A 387 -11.05 1.98 4.04
C LEU A 387 -12.55 1.89 3.78
N HIS A 388 -12.99 2.55 2.70
CA HIS A 388 -14.35 2.36 2.22
C HIS A 388 -14.58 0.89 1.83
N SER A 389 -15.76 0.33 2.13
CA SER A 389 -16.05 -1.10 1.92
C SER A 389 -15.83 -1.56 0.48
N LEU A 390 -16.16 -0.72 -0.51
CA LEU A 390 -15.88 -1.00 -1.93
C LEU A 390 -14.38 -1.05 -2.24
N THR A 391 -13.56 -0.25 -1.55
CA THR A 391 -12.10 -0.28 -1.70
C THR A 391 -11.52 -1.56 -1.11
N VAL A 392 -12.02 -2.00 0.05
CA VAL A 392 -11.65 -3.29 0.65
C VAL A 392 -12.02 -4.45 -0.28
N ARG A 393 -13.21 -4.40 -0.90
CA ARG A 393 -13.61 -5.40 -1.88
C ARG A 393 -12.70 -5.41 -3.11
N ALA A 394 -12.43 -4.25 -3.70
CA ALA A 394 -11.56 -4.13 -4.87
C ALA A 394 -10.12 -4.58 -4.56
N LEU A 395 -9.64 -4.34 -3.35
CA LEU A 395 -8.37 -4.86 -2.86
C LEU A 395 -8.37 -6.40 -2.85
N HIS A 396 -9.38 -7.03 -2.24
CA HIS A 396 -9.49 -8.48 -2.24
C HIS A 396 -9.60 -9.06 -3.66
N ASP A 397 -10.39 -8.43 -4.53
CA ASP A 397 -10.50 -8.83 -5.94
C ASP A 397 -9.14 -8.73 -6.67
N SER A 398 -8.30 -7.76 -6.31
CA SER A 398 -6.95 -7.63 -6.86
C SER A 398 -5.99 -8.72 -6.39
N TRP A 399 -6.30 -9.41 -5.29
CA TRP A 399 -5.52 -10.51 -4.74
C TRP A 399 -5.99 -11.88 -5.23
N ILE A 400 -7.10 -11.94 -5.97
CA ILE A 400 -7.55 -13.17 -6.58
C ILE A 400 -6.41 -13.72 -7.46
N LYS A 401 -6.03 -14.97 -7.22
CA LYS A 401 -5.16 -15.73 -8.11
C LYS A 401 -5.70 -17.14 -8.19
N ASN A 402 -5.64 -17.74 -9.37
CA ASN A 402 -6.00 -19.13 -9.56
C ASN A 402 -4.99 -19.84 -10.46
N PHE A 403 -4.90 -21.15 -10.28
CA PHE A 403 -4.08 -22.04 -11.09
C PHE A 403 -4.85 -23.32 -11.33
N CYS A 404 -4.74 -23.88 -12.53
CA CYS A 404 -5.24 -25.22 -12.77
C CYS A 404 -4.37 -25.98 -13.75
N ARG A 405 -4.20 -27.27 -13.49
CA ARG A 405 -3.51 -28.16 -14.42
C ARG A 405 -4.12 -29.55 -14.37
N PHE A 406 -4.02 -30.26 -15.48
CA PHE A 406 -4.06 -31.71 -15.42
C PHE A 406 -2.66 -32.22 -15.13
N GLU A 407 -2.50 -33.06 -14.11
CA GLU A 407 -1.22 -33.73 -13.89
C GLU A 407 -0.91 -34.59 -15.11
N LYS A 408 0.26 -34.35 -15.73
CA LYS A 408 0.73 -35.15 -16.87
C LYS A 408 0.80 -36.61 -16.47
N ASN A 409 -0.20 -37.37 -16.92
CA ASN A 409 -0.32 -38.83 -16.89
C ASN A 409 0.73 -39.48 -15.98
N ILE A 410 0.56 -39.40 -14.66
CA ILE A 410 1.13 -40.45 -13.82
C ILE A 410 0.43 -41.71 -14.34
N PRO A 411 1.14 -42.67 -14.95
CA PRO A 411 0.49 -43.85 -15.47
C PRO A 411 0.04 -44.68 -14.26
N TRP A 412 -1.12 -44.34 -13.73
CA TRP A 412 -1.86 -45.20 -12.82
C TRP A 412 -2.31 -46.38 -13.66
N PHE A 413 -1.52 -47.43 -13.64
CA PHE A 413 -2.04 -48.75 -13.92
C PHE A 413 -2.90 -49.10 -12.73
N ASP A 414 -4.16 -49.43 -12.97
CA ASP A 414 -4.93 -50.15 -11.96
C ASP A 414 -4.19 -51.48 -11.73
N PRO A 415 -3.56 -51.69 -10.55
CA PRO A 415 -2.75 -52.88 -10.30
C PRO A 415 -3.59 -54.16 -10.29
N VAL A 416 -4.92 -54.04 -10.15
CA VAL A 416 -5.86 -55.16 -10.16
C VAL A 416 -6.29 -55.50 -11.58
N THR A 417 -6.53 -54.51 -12.44
CA THR A 417 -7.09 -54.75 -13.78
C THR A 417 -6.09 -54.66 -14.92
N GLY A 418 -4.89 -54.11 -14.70
CA GLY A 418 -3.85 -53.90 -15.72
C GLY A 418 -4.27 -52.95 -16.86
N LYS A 419 -5.43 -52.29 -16.74
CA LYS A 419 -5.94 -51.37 -17.76
C LYS A 419 -5.38 -49.98 -17.55
N LYS A 420 -5.13 -49.29 -18.67
CA LYS A 420 -4.83 -47.85 -18.65
C LYS A 420 -6.00 -47.13 -18.00
N ASP A 421 -5.68 -46.30 -17.01
CA ASP A 421 -6.67 -45.46 -16.35
C ASP A 421 -7.47 -44.65 -17.38
N LYS A 422 -8.79 -44.59 -17.21
CA LYS A 422 -9.69 -43.76 -18.02
C LYS A 422 -9.75 -42.32 -17.53
N TYR A 423 -9.15 -42.04 -16.38
CA TYR A 423 -9.14 -40.75 -15.72
C TYR A 423 -7.77 -40.07 -15.79
N LYS A 424 -7.76 -38.75 -15.61
CA LYS A 424 -6.59 -37.89 -15.38
C LYS A 424 -6.86 -37.03 -14.15
N THR A 425 -5.82 -36.67 -13.40
CA THR A 425 -5.96 -35.84 -12.20
C THR A 425 -6.04 -34.38 -12.59
N LEU A 426 -7.12 -33.70 -12.19
CA LEU A 426 -7.22 -32.26 -12.15
C LEU A 426 -6.69 -31.77 -10.79
N TYR A 427 -5.85 -30.75 -10.84
CA TYR A 427 -5.39 -30.02 -9.66
C TYR A 427 -5.66 -28.54 -9.87
N MET A 428 -6.34 -27.92 -8.91
CA MET A 428 -6.66 -26.50 -8.91
C MET A 428 -6.26 -25.89 -7.58
N LEU A 429 -5.79 -24.65 -7.66
CA LEU A 429 -5.50 -23.81 -6.51
C LEU A 429 -6.14 -22.44 -6.75
N GLY A 430 -6.61 -21.80 -5.68
CA GLY A 430 -6.97 -20.40 -5.74
C GLY A 430 -6.88 -19.72 -4.40
N THR A 431 -6.68 -18.40 -4.41
CA THR A 431 -6.61 -17.51 -3.24
C THR A 431 -7.36 -16.22 -3.54
N GLY A 432 -7.68 -15.44 -2.51
CA GLY A 432 -8.40 -14.17 -2.61
C GLY A 432 -9.91 -14.27 -2.85
N PHE A 433 -10.43 -15.45 -3.19
CA PHE A 433 -11.87 -15.67 -3.43
C PHE A 433 -12.70 -15.59 -2.15
N SER A 434 -13.91 -15.05 -2.27
CA SER A 434 -14.95 -15.16 -1.24
C SER A 434 -15.65 -16.51 -1.28
N ASP A 435 -16.25 -16.91 -0.15
CA ASP A 435 -17.02 -18.16 -0.06
C ASP A 435 -18.21 -18.14 -1.04
N ASN A 436 -18.88 -17.00 -1.24
CA ASN A 436 -19.97 -16.91 -2.21
C ASN A 436 -19.51 -17.21 -3.64
N GLN A 437 -18.28 -16.85 -4.00
CA GLN A 437 -17.73 -17.12 -5.33
C GLN A 437 -17.47 -18.62 -5.54
N ILE A 438 -16.87 -19.29 -4.56
CA ILE A 438 -16.56 -20.73 -4.64
C ILE A 438 -17.77 -21.63 -4.29
N GLY A 439 -18.84 -21.04 -3.76
CA GLY A 439 -20.08 -21.72 -3.36
C GLY A 439 -20.00 -22.37 -1.98
N GLY A 440 -19.56 -21.60 -0.99
CA GLY A 440 -19.42 -21.95 0.42
C GLY A 440 -18.01 -22.39 0.82
N GLU A 441 -17.78 -22.48 2.12
CA GLU A 441 -16.49 -22.87 2.74
C GLU A 441 -15.92 -24.20 2.18
N ASN A 442 -16.78 -25.13 1.76
CA ASN A 442 -16.39 -26.43 1.20
C ASN A 442 -16.25 -26.43 -0.33
N GLY A 443 -16.35 -25.27 -0.98
CA GLY A 443 -16.18 -25.13 -2.44
C GLY A 443 -17.25 -25.84 -3.26
N GLN A 444 -18.46 -26.02 -2.76
CA GLN A 444 -19.49 -26.82 -3.43
C GLN A 444 -19.86 -26.24 -4.80
N GLY A 445 -19.92 -24.91 -4.93
CA GLY A 445 -20.24 -24.25 -6.19
C GLY A 445 -19.20 -24.50 -7.29
N ILE A 446 -17.90 -24.47 -6.95
CA ILE A 446 -16.86 -24.82 -7.91
C ILE A 446 -16.88 -26.33 -8.21
N ILE A 447 -17.08 -27.19 -7.22
CA ILE A 447 -17.23 -28.65 -7.43
C ILE A 447 -18.38 -28.95 -8.39
N ASP A 448 -19.53 -28.30 -8.23
CA ASP A 448 -20.71 -28.51 -9.08
C ASP A 448 -20.44 -28.07 -10.53
N LYS A 449 -19.78 -26.92 -10.73
CA LYS A 449 -19.37 -26.45 -12.06
C LYS A 449 -18.39 -27.41 -12.74
N ILE A 450 -17.40 -27.91 -12.01
CA ILE A 450 -16.44 -28.89 -12.53
C ILE A 450 -17.11 -30.24 -12.82
N THR A 451 -18.02 -30.67 -11.97
CA THR A 451 -18.82 -31.89 -12.16
C THR A 451 -19.67 -31.80 -13.42
N ALA A 452 -20.28 -30.63 -13.68
CA ALA A 452 -21.03 -30.38 -14.90
C ALA A 452 -20.14 -30.47 -16.15
N CYS A 453 -18.91 -29.92 -16.10
CA CYS A 453 -17.95 -30.07 -17.20
C CYS A 453 -17.59 -31.52 -17.51
N ALA A 454 -17.65 -32.42 -16.52
CA ALA A 454 -17.41 -33.86 -16.68
C ALA A 454 -18.68 -34.67 -16.99
N ASN A 455 -19.83 -34.03 -17.23
CA ASN A 455 -21.13 -34.70 -17.35
C ASN A 455 -21.43 -35.64 -16.16
N GLY A 456 -20.98 -35.28 -14.95
CA GLY A 456 -21.14 -36.09 -13.74
C GLY A 456 -20.09 -37.20 -13.54
N ASP A 457 -19.19 -37.45 -14.49
CA ASP A 457 -18.16 -38.52 -14.36
C ASP A 457 -16.87 -38.01 -13.69
N ILE A 458 -17.01 -37.55 -12.45
CA ILE A 458 -15.89 -37.14 -11.59
C ILE A 458 -15.69 -38.17 -10.47
N LYS A 459 -14.43 -38.42 -10.07
CA LYS A 459 -14.07 -39.33 -8.96
C LYS A 459 -13.09 -38.64 -8.02
N GLU A 460 -13.03 -39.13 -6.78
CA GLU A 460 -12.02 -38.73 -5.78
C GLU A 460 -11.89 -37.20 -5.64
N VAL A 461 -13.03 -36.52 -5.54
CA VAL A 461 -13.06 -35.06 -5.31
C VAL A 461 -12.62 -34.79 -3.88
N ALA A 462 -11.56 -34.01 -3.75
CA ALA A 462 -11.07 -33.49 -2.49
C ALA A 462 -10.97 -31.97 -2.62
N PHE A 463 -11.61 -31.27 -1.70
CA PHE A 463 -11.50 -29.83 -1.55
C PHE A 463 -11.00 -29.54 -0.13
N GLY A 464 -10.15 -28.52 0.01
CA GLY A 464 -9.72 -28.08 1.33
C GLY A 464 -8.90 -26.81 1.28
N TRP A 465 -8.96 -26.06 2.37
CA TRP A 465 -8.12 -24.90 2.61
C TRP A 465 -6.75 -25.33 3.11
N ILE A 466 -5.72 -24.68 2.58
CA ILE A 466 -4.32 -24.86 2.94
C ILE A 466 -3.69 -23.48 3.07
N ASP A 467 -2.86 -23.32 4.09
CA ASP A 467 -1.97 -22.17 4.20
C ASP A 467 -0.73 -22.49 3.38
N PHE A 468 -0.49 -21.69 2.33
CA PHE A 468 0.80 -21.76 1.65
C PHE A 468 1.74 -20.74 2.28
N GLY A 469 2.98 -21.18 2.52
CA GLY A 469 4.07 -20.29 2.91
C GLY A 469 4.68 -20.62 4.26
N HIS A 470 5.99 -20.82 4.28
CA HIS A 470 6.81 -20.46 5.41
C HIS A 470 6.96 -18.93 5.47
N PRO A 471 7.30 -18.37 6.65
CA PRO A 471 7.65 -16.96 6.83
C PRO A 471 8.60 -16.34 5.80
N ASP A 472 9.42 -17.18 5.16
CA ASP A 472 10.48 -16.80 4.23
C ASP A 472 10.14 -17.09 2.75
N ASP A 473 8.95 -17.61 2.46
CA ASP A 473 8.51 -17.89 1.08
C ASP A 473 8.10 -16.61 0.34
N ASP A 474 8.04 -16.68 -1.00
CA ASP A 474 7.61 -15.57 -1.85
C ASP A 474 6.22 -15.06 -1.41
N ASN A 475 6.08 -13.75 -1.18
CA ASN A 475 4.83 -13.12 -0.76
C ASN A 475 3.67 -13.45 -1.71
N GLU A 476 3.95 -13.79 -2.96
CA GLU A 476 2.94 -14.23 -3.93
C GLU A 476 2.37 -15.62 -3.70
N LEU A 477 3.02 -16.42 -2.85
CA LEU A 477 2.66 -17.77 -2.45
C LEU A 477 2.16 -17.83 -1.01
N ARG A 478 1.98 -16.68 -0.33
CA ARG A 478 1.56 -16.63 1.06
C ARG A 478 0.06 -16.40 1.21
N GLY A 479 -0.51 -16.88 2.31
CA GLY A 479 -1.90 -16.65 2.68
C GLY A 479 -2.82 -17.85 2.41
N ALA A 480 -4.12 -17.58 2.47
CA ALA A 480 -5.12 -18.63 2.37
C ALA A 480 -5.36 -19.11 0.93
N TYR A 481 -5.14 -20.40 0.68
CA TYR A 481 -5.49 -21.04 -0.58
C TYR A 481 -6.52 -22.12 -0.37
N TRP A 482 -7.51 -22.18 -1.24
CA TRP A 482 -8.26 -23.41 -1.43
C TRP A 482 -7.58 -24.27 -2.48
N SER A 483 -7.67 -25.58 -2.30
CA SER A 483 -7.21 -26.59 -3.23
C SER A 483 -8.36 -27.49 -3.63
N LEU A 484 -8.44 -27.82 -4.91
CA LEU A 484 -9.34 -28.84 -5.43
C LEU A 484 -8.54 -29.87 -6.21
N ARG A 485 -8.68 -31.13 -5.82
CA ARG A 485 -8.15 -32.28 -6.55
C ARG A 485 -9.30 -33.18 -6.95
N ALA A 486 -9.30 -33.64 -8.19
CA ALA A 486 -10.30 -34.58 -8.66
C ALA A 486 -9.76 -35.45 -9.79
N ARG A 487 -10.38 -36.61 -10.01
CA ARG A 487 -10.13 -37.46 -11.17
C ARG A 487 -11.22 -37.24 -12.21
N MET A 488 -10.79 -36.77 -13.39
CA MET A 488 -11.63 -36.35 -14.51
C MET A 488 -11.47 -37.29 -15.69
N PRO A 489 -12.46 -37.46 -16.58
CA PRO A 489 -12.33 -38.32 -17.76
C PRO A 489 -11.19 -37.84 -18.66
N LYS A 490 -10.41 -38.76 -19.23
CA LYS A 490 -9.31 -38.41 -20.16
C LYS A 490 -9.76 -37.64 -21.40
N THR A 491 -11.02 -37.81 -21.80
CA THR A 491 -11.64 -37.11 -22.93
C THR A 491 -11.97 -35.65 -22.65
N MET A 492 -11.88 -35.22 -21.38
CA MET A 492 -12.22 -33.86 -20.99
C MET A 492 -11.13 -32.87 -21.42
N ASP A 493 -11.54 -31.77 -22.04
CA ASP A 493 -10.68 -30.61 -22.31
C ASP A 493 -10.63 -29.67 -21.08
N GLY A 494 -9.49 -29.02 -20.87
CA GLY A 494 -9.32 -28.03 -19.80
C GLY A 494 -10.08 -26.73 -20.03
N GLY A 495 -10.51 -26.45 -21.26
CA GLY A 495 -11.30 -25.25 -21.58
C GLY A 495 -12.51 -25.04 -20.67
N CYS A 496 -13.32 -26.08 -20.44
CA CYS A 496 -14.50 -25.96 -19.56
C CYS A 496 -14.13 -25.68 -18.09
N VAL A 497 -13.03 -26.25 -17.60
CA VAL A 497 -12.54 -26.01 -16.24
C VAL A 497 -12.05 -24.56 -16.11
N GLY A 498 -11.32 -24.07 -17.11
CA GLY A 498 -10.92 -22.66 -17.19
C GLY A 498 -12.13 -21.73 -17.20
N ASP A 499 -13.15 -22.02 -18.00
CA ASP A 499 -14.39 -21.21 -18.04
C ASP A 499 -15.13 -21.23 -16.69
N ALA A 500 -15.16 -22.38 -16.01
CA ALA A 500 -15.73 -22.50 -14.68
C ALA A 500 -15.00 -21.61 -13.66
N LEU A 501 -13.66 -21.58 -13.69
CA LEU A 501 -12.84 -20.69 -12.86
C LEU A 501 -13.11 -19.22 -13.15
N MET A 502 -13.11 -18.83 -14.43
CA MET A 502 -13.41 -17.45 -14.82
C MET A 502 -14.82 -17.03 -14.38
N SER A 503 -15.79 -17.96 -14.40
CA SER A 503 -17.17 -17.69 -14.01
C SER A 503 -17.38 -17.38 -12.52
N ILE A 504 -16.41 -17.74 -11.67
CA ILE A 504 -16.42 -17.43 -10.23
C ILE A 504 -15.56 -16.23 -9.88
N GLY A 505 -14.99 -15.54 -10.87
CA GLY A 505 -14.15 -14.35 -10.68
C GLY A 505 -12.65 -14.60 -10.78
N GLY A 506 -12.22 -15.77 -11.26
CA GLY A 506 -10.82 -16.00 -11.58
C GLY A 506 -10.28 -14.99 -12.60
N ASN A 507 -8.99 -14.65 -12.49
CA ASN A 507 -8.36 -13.62 -13.31
C ASN A 507 -7.23 -14.16 -14.20
N THR A 508 -6.71 -15.35 -13.92
CA THR A 508 -5.77 -16.04 -14.78
C THR A 508 -6.54 -16.94 -15.74
N VAL A 509 -6.38 -16.65 -17.04
CA VAL A 509 -6.89 -17.48 -18.14
C VAL A 509 -5.98 -18.70 -18.30
N ASP A 510 -5.88 -19.48 -17.24
CA ASP A 510 -5.28 -20.80 -17.30
C ASP A 510 -6.36 -21.77 -17.82
N ARG A 511 -6.25 -22.19 -19.07
CA ARG A 511 -7.19 -23.15 -19.69
C ARG A 511 -6.96 -24.58 -19.20
N CYS A 512 -6.28 -24.75 -18.08
CA CYS A 512 -5.87 -26.03 -17.52
C CYS A 512 -5.19 -26.92 -18.58
N GLY A 513 -4.37 -26.30 -19.43
CA GLY A 513 -3.77 -26.96 -20.58
C GLY A 513 -2.60 -27.87 -20.18
N ASP A 514 -2.21 -28.78 -21.09
CA ASP A 514 -1.01 -29.59 -20.91
C ASP A 514 0.25 -28.71 -21.03
N GLY A 515 0.62 -28.01 -19.96
CA GLY A 515 1.84 -27.20 -19.90
C GLY A 515 1.68 -25.80 -19.30
N SER A 516 0.59 -25.51 -18.57
CA SER A 516 0.52 -24.36 -17.68
C SER A 516 1.37 -24.52 -16.42
#